data_AF-A0A494X172-F1
#
_entry.id   AF-A0A494X172-F1
#
_cell.length_a   1.000
_cell.length_b   1.000
_cell.length_c   1.000
_cell.angle_alpha   90.00
_cell.angle_beta   90.00
_cell.angle_gamma   90.00
#
_symmetry.space_group_name_H-M   'P 1'
#
loop_
_entity.id
_entity.type
_entity.pdbx_description
1 polymer ?
#
loop_
_entity_poly.entity_id
_entity_poly.type
_entity_poly.pdbx_seq_one_letter_code
_entity_poly.pdbx_strand_id
1 'polypeptide(L)'
;MELLSFSTGYDVSNRNHIIFDWNGKHANEFVDSNQQFRRNIIKFVIENDQLFFPIELYRDLFLEEAKWSVQAWSVGIDFHKLGEKLIRYGKDKFLNDFLIGAFSSFDTYCSSRMMNLKRFEIEAVLEELKKRINDPDCKDFIDKYDSGIELFEGYLKGTQREGLFQLTGDVKVSKIKVIKPSKIKTMIKTIYNKLKRL
;
A
#
# COMPACT_ATOMS: atom_id res chain seq x y z
N MET A 1 17.57 -21.68 2.93
CA MET A 1 16.26 -22.00 2.32
C MET A 1 16.28 -21.46 0.90
N GLU A 2 15.95 -22.28 -0.09
CA GLU A 2 15.96 -21.86 -1.49
C GLU A 2 14.73 -21.00 -1.80
N LEU A 3 14.92 -19.86 -2.46
CA LEU A 3 13.83 -18.91 -2.75
C LEU A 3 12.73 -19.55 -3.61
N LEU A 4 13.12 -20.39 -4.57
CA LEU A 4 12.19 -21.10 -5.44
C LEU A 4 11.29 -22.04 -4.62
N SER A 5 11.88 -22.96 -3.84
CA SER A 5 11.13 -23.95 -3.08
C SER A 5 10.21 -23.30 -2.03
N PHE A 6 10.66 -22.23 -1.38
CA PHE A 6 9.83 -21.48 -0.43
C PHE A 6 8.65 -20.81 -1.15
N SER A 7 8.91 -20.15 -2.29
CA SER A 7 7.89 -19.34 -2.94
C SER A 7 6.82 -20.18 -3.63
N THR A 8 7.20 -21.28 -4.29
CA THR A 8 6.26 -22.15 -5.00
C THR A 8 5.52 -23.12 -4.07
N GLY A 9 6.15 -23.50 -2.96
CA GLY A 9 5.58 -24.36 -1.92
C GLY A 9 4.99 -23.60 -0.73
N TYR A 10 4.81 -22.28 -0.83
CA TYR A 10 4.38 -21.46 0.30
C TYR A 10 3.00 -21.88 0.82
N ASP A 11 2.92 -22.07 2.13
CA ASP A 11 1.67 -22.10 2.89
C ASP A 11 1.75 -21.18 4.11
N VAL A 12 0.60 -20.98 4.77
CA VAL A 12 0.47 -20.07 5.92
C VAL A 12 1.35 -20.50 7.11
N SER A 13 1.72 -21.77 7.24
CA SER A 13 2.64 -22.23 8.28
C SER A 13 4.06 -21.68 8.10
N ASN A 14 4.43 -21.31 6.86
CA ASN A 14 5.71 -20.70 6.54
C ASN A 14 5.77 -19.20 6.85
N ARG A 15 4.65 -18.57 7.24
CA ARG A 15 4.53 -17.12 7.44
C ARG A 15 5.53 -16.55 8.43
N ASN A 16 5.95 -17.32 9.43
CA ASN A 16 6.94 -16.91 10.43
C ASN A 16 8.29 -16.50 9.83
N HIS A 17 8.62 -16.97 8.62
CA HIS A 17 9.86 -16.59 7.94
C HIS A 17 9.81 -15.22 7.27
N ILE A 18 8.60 -14.69 7.00
CA ILE A 18 8.41 -13.41 6.31
C ILE A 18 7.70 -12.37 7.17
N ILE A 19 7.18 -12.75 8.35
CA ILE A 19 6.44 -11.83 9.21
C ILE A 19 7.27 -10.60 9.56
N PHE A 20 6.62 -9.44 9.60
CA PHE A 20 7.23 -8.22 10.10
C PHE A 20 7.60 -8.40 11.59
N ASP A 21 8.89 -8.35 11.89
CA ASP A 21 9.42 -8.51 13.25
C ASP A 21 9.89 -7.17 13.80
N TRP A 22 9.05 -6.50 14.60
CA TRP A 22 9.31 -5.13 15.04
C TRP A 22 10.13 -5.08 16.34
N ASN A 23 11.28 -4.40 16.30
CA ASN A 23 12.09 -4.14 17.49
C ASN A 23 11.59 -3.00 18.41
N GLY A 24 10.41 -2.41 18.15
CA GLY A 24 9.86 -1.29 18.93
C GLY A 24 10.44 0.09 18.60
N LYS A 25 11.27 0.20 17.55
CA LYS A 25 11.92 1.45 17.12
C LYS A 25 11.40 1.92 15.77
N HIS A 26 11.73 3.16 15.38
CA HIS A 26 11.31 3.77 14.10
C HIS A 26 12.51 4.27 13.30
N ALA A 27 12.31 4.50 12.00
CA ALA A 27 13.28 5.12 11.09
C ALA A 27 14.68 4.47 11.15
N ASN A 28 15.73 5.19 11.53
CA ASN A 28 17.11 4.70 11.48
C ASN A 28 17.44 3.65 12.56
N GLU A 29 16.67 3.63 13.66
CA GLU A 29 16.85 2.63 14.74
C GLU A 29 15.97 1.40 14.54
N PHE A 30 15.11 1.44 13.53
CA PHE A 30 14.18 0.37 13.24
C PHE A 30 14.91 -0.81 12.59
N VAL A 31 14.71 -1.99 13.18
CA VAL A 31 15.26 -3.26 12.73
C VAL A 31 14.12 -4.25 12.60
N ASP A 32 14.12 -4.98 11.49
CA ASP A 32 13.25 -6.12 11.23
C ASP A 32 14.11 -7.30 10.77
N SER A 33 14.18 -8.34 11.61
CA SER A 33 15.06 -9.49 11.42
C SER A 33 14.72 -10.29 10.16
N ASN A 34 13.45 -10.24 9.73
CA ASN A 34 12.94 -10.96 8.56
C ASN A 34 12.95 -10.12 7.28
N GLN A 35 13.21 -8.81 7.38
CA GLN A 35 13.12 -7.87 6.26
C GLN A 35 13.93 -8.32 5.04
N GLN A 36 15.20 -8.70 5.24
CA GLN A 36 16.07 -9.06 4.13
C GLN A 36 15.56 -10.31 3.40
N PHE A 37 15.13 -11.33 4.14
CA PHE A 37 14.57 -12.53 3.54
C PHE A 37 13.25 -12.23 2.82
N ARG A 38 12.34 -11.50 3.47
CA ARG A 38 11.07 -11.06 2.87
C ARG A 38 11.31 -10.30 1.56
N ARG A 39 12.26 -9.37 1.52
CA ARG A 39 12.61 -8.61 0.30
C ARG A 39 13.23 -9.46 -0.79
N ASN A 40 14.03 -10.46 -0.43
CA ASN A 40 14.55 -11.42 -1.41
C ASN A 40 13.41 -12.23 -2.04
N ILE A 41 12.40 -12.63 -1.26
CA ILE A 41 11.20 -13.30 -1.77
C ILE A 41 10.40 -12.37 -2.68
N ILE A 42 10.13 -11.12 -2.25
CA ILE A 42 9.41 -10.12 -3.07
C ILE A 42 10.10 -9.95 -4.41
N LYS A 43 11.41 -9.69 -4.40
CA LYS A 43 12.19 -9.54 -5.63
C LYS A 43 12.06 -10.77 -6.52
N PHE A 44 12.22 -11.96 -5.94
CA PHE A 44 12.13 -13.22 -6.67
C PHE A 44 10.77 -13.44 -7.34
N VAL A 45 9.66 -13.25 -6.62
CA VAL A 45 8.30 -13.48 -7.17
C VAL A 45 7.87 -12.42 -8.18
N ILE A 46 8.47 -11.22 -8.12
CA ILE A 46 8.23 -10.15 -9.09
C ILE A 46 9.05 -10.36 -10.36
N GLU A 47 10.30 -10.81 -10.25
CA GLU A 47 11.20 -11.06 -11.40
C GLU A 47 10.87 -12.37 -12.13
N ASN A 48 10.14 -13.29 -11.50
CA ASN A 48 9.80 -14.60 -12.07
C ASN A 48 8.28 -14.77 -12.25
N ASP A 49 7.61 -13.74 -12.76
CA ASP A 49 6.15 -13.70 -12.79
C ASP A 49 5.48 -14.68 -13.76
N GLN A 50 6.27 -15.38 -14.57
CA GLN A 50 5.87 -16.55 -15.36
C GLN A 50 5.64 -17.82 -14.52
N LEU A 51 6.17 -17.88 -13.29
CA LEU A 51 5.99 -19.02 -12.39
C LEU A 51 4.69 -18.93 -11.61
N PHE A 52 4.17 -20.08 -11.20
CA PHE A 52 3.05 -20.14 -10.28
C PHE A 52 3.52 -19.89 -8.85
N PHE A 53 2.88 -18.93 -8.18
CA PHE A 53 3.05 -18.66 -6.76
C PHE A 53 1.67 -18.63 -6.07
N PRO A 54 1.52 -19.22 -4.87
CA PRO A 54 0.30 -19.13 -4.09
C PRO A 54 -0.09 -17.67 -3.83
N ILE A 55 -1.37 -17.35 -3.99
CA ILE A 55 -1.84 -15.97 -3.83
C ILE A 55 -1.75 -15.48 -2.38
N GLU A 56 -1.82 -16.41 -1.43
CA GLU A 56 -1.59 -16.18 0.00
C GLU A 56 -0.17 -15.63 0.25
N LEU A 57 0.83 -16.04 -0.54
CA LEU A 57 2.18 -15.48 -0.42
C LEU A 57 2.17 -13.98 -0.73
N TYR A 58 1.56 -13.58 -1.86
CA TYR A 58 1.46 -12.15 -2.21
C TYR A 58 0.70 -11.35 -1.15
N ARG A 59 -0.36 -11.94 -0.57
CA ARG A 59 -1.15 -11.31 0.49
C ARG A 59 -0.32 -11.06 1.73
N ASP A 60 0.39 -12.08 2.19
CA ASP A 60 1.22 -11.95 3.38
C ASP A 60 2.39 -10.99 3.13
N LEU A 61 3.10 -11.08 2.00
CA LEU A 61 4.16 -10.14 1.63
C LEU A 61 3.67 -8.68 1.61
N PHE A 62 2.50 -8.44 1.01
CA PHE A 62 1.90 -7.11 0.92
C PHE A 62 1.56 -6.55 2.32
N LEU A 63 0.91 -7.34 3.16
CA LEU A 63 0.52 -6.91 4.50
C LEU A 63 1.73 -6.70 5.43
N GLU A 64 2.74 -7.56 5.35
CA GLU A 64 3.94 -7.43 6.18
C GLU A 64 4.80 -6.23 5.73
N GLU A 65 4.89 -5.95 4.43
CA GLU A 65 5.52 -4.71 3.95
C GLU A 65 4.71 -3.45 4.30
N ALA A 66 3.38 -3.54 4.37
CA ALA A 66 2.54 -2.44 4.82
C ALA A 66 2.83 -2.09 6.29
N LYS A 67 2.90 -3.10 7.17
CA LYS A 67 3.29 -2.90 8.58
C LYS A 67 4.70 -2.32 8.71
N TRP A 68 5.63 -2.85 7.93
CA TRP A 68 6.99 -2.34 7.84
C TRP A 68 7.00 -0.86 7.46
N SER A 69 6.21 -0.47 6.46
CA SER A 69 6.13 0.90 5.95
C SER A 69 5.74 1.92 7.02
N VAL A 70 4.79 1.56 7.89
CA VAL A 70 4.35 2.42 9.02
C VAL A 70 5.52 2.76 9.95
N GLN A 71 6.43 1.82 10.20
CA GLN A 71 7.54 2.03 11.13
C GLN A 71 8.80 2.61 10.45
N ALA A 72 8.98 2.32 9.18
CA ALA A 72 10.10 2.77 8.38
C ALA A 72 9.92 4.17 7.77
N TRP A 73 8.69 4.71 7.78
CA TRP A 73 8.32 5.98 7.11
C TRP A 73 8.76 6.02 5.64
N SER A 74 8.62 4.88 5.00
CA SER A 74 8.93 4.66 3.59
C SER A 74 8.24 3.38 3.13
N VAL A 75 8.30 3.06 1.85
CA VAL A 75 7.69 1.86 1.30
C VAL A 75 8.68 1.12 0.41
N GLY A 76 8.62 -0.21 0.42
CA GLY A 76 9.43 -1.05 -0.45
C GLY A 76 9.19 -0.74 -1.94
N ILE A 77 10.23 -0.88 -2.76
CA ILE A 77 10.21 -0.41 -4.15
C ILE A 77 9.08 -1.06 -4.95
N ASP A 78 8.89 -2.37 -4.76
CA ASP A 78 7.94 -3.19 -5.49
C ASP A 78 6.58 -3.37 -4.78
N PHE A 79 6.28 -2.55 -3.76
CA PHE A 79 5.03 -2.68 -3.00
C PHE A 79 3.78 -2.60 -3.88
N HIS A 80 3.72 -1.64 -4.80
CA HIS A 80 2.65 -1.52 -5.78
C HIS A 80 2.46 -2.78 -6.62
N LYS A 81 3.55 -3.46 -6.99
CA LYS A 81 3.48 -4.70 -7.78
C LYS A 81 2.86 -5.85 -6.98
N LEU A 82 3.10 -5.92 -5.67
CA LEU A 82 2.39 -6.87 -4.80
C LEU A 82 0.89 -6.60 -4.80
N GLY A 83 0.50 -5.32 -4.69
CA GLY A 83 -0.89 -4.88 -4.80
C GLY A 83 -1.53 -5.26 -6.14
N GLU A 84 -0.81 -5.10 -7.25
CA GLU A 84 -1.28 -5.52 -8.58
C GLU A 84 -1.58 -7.02 -8.63
N LYS A 85 -0.67 -7.85 -8.09
CA LYS A 85 -0.86 -9.31 -8.07
C LYS A 85 -2.08 -9.69 -7.23
N LEU A 86 -2.31 -9.00 -6.10
CA LEU A 86 -3.51 -9.20 -5.29
C LEU A 86 -4.80 -8.87 -6.02
N ILE A 87 -4.89 -7.71 -6.66
CA ILE A 87 -6.09 -7.32 -7.40
C ILE A 87 -6.34 -8.26 -8.58
N ARG A 88 -5.30 -8.59 -9.34
CA ARG A 88 -5.40 -9.39 -10.56
C ARG A 88 -5.75 -10.85 -10.31
N TYR A 89 -5.12 -11.48 -9.32
CA TYR A 89 -5.22 -12.92 -9.08
C TYR A 89 -6.03 -13.27 -7.83
N GLY A 90 -5.98 -12.42 -6.80
CA GLY A 90 -6.76 -12.59 -5.56
C GLY A 90 -8.19 -12.08 -5.66
N LYS A 91 -8.45 -11.11 -6.55
CA LYS A 91 -9.78 -10.53 -6.81
C LYS A 91 -10.49 -10.12 -5.51
N ASP A 92 -11.75 -10.49 -5.36
CA ASP A 92 -12.63 -10.22 -4.23
C ASP A 92 -12.17 -10.89 -2.93
N LYS A 93 -11.55 -12.08 -3.00
CA LYS A 93 -11.09 -12.86 -1.83
C LYS A 93 -10.19 -12.04 -0.90
N PHE A 94 -9.26 -11.27 -1.46
CA PHE A 94 -8.28 -10.49 -0.70
C PHE A 94 -8.45 -8.98 -0.83
N LEU A 95 -9.62 -8.52 -1.27
CA LEU A 95 -9.88 -7.09 -1.43
C LEU A 95 -9.79 -6.33 -0.09
N ASN A 96 -10.29 -6.92 1.01
CA ASN A 96 -10.15 -6.29 2.33
C ASN A 96 -8.68 -6.21 2.77
N ASP A 97 -7.89 -7.26 2.52
CA ASP A 97 -6.44 -7.26 2.82
C ASP A 97 -5.69 -6.20 2.00
N PHE A 98 -6.04 -6.07 0.71
CA PHE A 98 -5.50 -5.02 -0.14
C PHE A 98 -5.80 -3.63 0.44
N LEU A 99 -7.04 -3.37 0.84
CA LEU A 99 -7.42 -2.07 1.42
C LEU A 99 -6.72 -1.81 2.75
N ILE A 100 -6.55 -2.82 3.60
CA ILE A 100 -5.77 -2.70 4.85
C ILE A 100 -4.34 -2.26 4.56
N GLY A 101 -3.65 -2.93 3.62
CA GLY A 101 -2.27 -2.60 3.33
C GLY A 101 -2.12 -1.27 2.59
N ALA A 102 -2.97 -1.01 1.59
CA ALA A 102 -2.93 0.22 0.79
C ALA A 102 -3.11 1.47 1.65
N PHE A 103 -4.01 1.43 2.63
CA PHE A 103 -4.32 2.56 3.52
C PHE A 103 -3.59 2.52 4.87
N SER A 104 -2.54 1.70 5.02
CA SER A 104 -1.78 1.60 6.27
C SER A 104 -0.91 2.84 6.56
N SER A 105 -0.36 3.46 5.52
CA SER A 105 0.43 4.69 5.60
C SER A 105 0.21 5.58 4.37
N PHE A 106 0.70 6.82 4.44
CA PHE A 106 0.72 7.70 3.28
C PHE A 106 1.59 7.14 2.14
N ASP A 107 2.71 6.48 2.48
CA ASP A 107 3.63 5.90 1.50
C ASP A 107 3.04 4.67 0.81
N THR A 108 2.33 3.80 1.55
CA THR A 108 1.61 2.67 0.93
C THR A 108 0.48 3.14 0.04
N TYR A 109 -0.23 4.21 0.42
CA TYR A 109 -1.27 4.79 -0.42
C TYR A 109 -0.69 5.34 -1.72
N CYS A 110 0.38 6.15 -1.64
CA CYS A 110 1.06 6.70 -2.81
C CYS A 110 1.60 5.59 -3.71
N SER A 111 2.23 4.56 -3.14
CA SER A 111 2.70 3.40 -3.91
C SER A 111 1.53 2.67 -4.57
N SER A 112 0.42 2.47 -3.88
CA SER A 112 -0.78 1.81 -4.43
C SER A 112 -1.38 2.58 -5.61
N ARG A 113 -1.13 3.89 -5.77
CA ARG A 113 -1.52 4.66 -6.97
C ARG A 113 -0.62 4.41 -8.19
N MET A 114 0.53 3.76 -7.98
CA MET A 114 1.49 3.43 -9.04
C MET A 114 1.21 2.08 -9.72
N MET A 115 0.22 1.31 -9.26
CA MET A 115 -0.13 0.02 -9.88
C MET A 115 -0.43 0.16 -11.38
N ASN A 116 -0.12 -0.89 -12.14
CA ASN A 116 -0.43 -1.06 -13.55
C ASN A 116 -1.59 -2.04 -13.71
N LEU A 117 -2.81 -1.50 -13.69
CA LEU A 117 -4.05 -2.28 -13.81
C LEU A 117 -4.72 -2.03 -15.16
N LYS A 118 -5.33 -3.08 -15.70
CA LYS A 118 -6.19 -2.99 -16.88
C LYS A 118 -7.55 -2.45 -16.45
N ARG A 119 -8.22 -1.75 -17.39
CA ARG A 119 -9.53 -1.15 -17.14
C ARG A 119 -10.57 -2.12 -16.56
N PHE A 120 -10.66 -3.34 -17.11
CA PHE A 120 -11.62 -4.33 -16.60
C PHE A 120 -11.30 -4.79 -15.17
N GLU A 121 -10.03 -4.78 -14.75
CA GLU A 121 -9.63 -5.12 -13.38
C GLU A 121 -10.12 -4.05 -12.41
N ILE A 122 -9.97 -2.77 -12.81
CA ILE A 122 -10.45 -1.61 -12.05
C ILE A 122 -11.98 -1.63 -11.93
N GLU A 123 -12.68 -1.84 -13.05
CA GLU A 123 -14.14 -1.87 -13.08
C GLU A 123 -14.71 -3.01 -12.21
N ALA A 124 -14.09 -4.20 -12.25
CA ALA A 124 -14.49 -5.33 -11.40
C ALA A 124 -14.32 -5.04 -9.90
N VAL A 125 -13.23 -4.36 -9.51
CA VAL A 125 -13.03 -3.94 -8.11
C VAL A 125 -14.07 -2.90 -7.70
N LEU A 126 -14.35 -1.91 -8.55
CA LEU A 126 -15.37 -0.90 -8.25
C LEU A 126 -16.77 -1.49 -8.07
N GLU A 127 -17.13 -2.48 -8.89
CA GLU A 127 -18.38 -3.22 -8.76
C GLU A 127 -18.47 -3.94 -7.41
N GLU A 128 -17.42 -4.67 -7.04
CA GLU A 128 -17.39 -5.41 -5.78
C GLU A 128 -17.40 -4.47 -4.56
N LEU A 129 -16.69 -3.35 -4.59
CA LEU A 129 -16.71 -2.35 -3.50
C LEU A 129 -18.09 -1.74 -3.32
N LYS A 130 -18.76 -1.37 -4.42
CA LYS A 130 -20.13 -0.83 -4.38
C LYS A 130 -21.14 -1.85 -3.87
N LYS A 131 -20.94 -3.13 -4.19
CA LYS A 131 -21.74 -4.22 -3.63
C LYS A 131 -21.55 -4.32 -2.10
N ARG A 132 -20.31 -4.34 -1.62
CA ARG A 132 -20.00 -4.45 -0.17
C ARG A 132 -20.49 -3.27 0.67
N ILE A 133 -20.47 -2.05 0.13
CA ILE A 133 -21.04 -0.87 0.82
C ILE A 133 -22.52 -1.05 1.16
N ASN A 134 -23.26 -1.72 0.29
CA ASN A 134 -24.70 -1.94 0.47
C ASN A 134 -25.00 -3.22 1.27
N ASP A 135 -23.99 -3.99 1.64
CA ASP A 135 -24.12 -5.24 2.39
C ASP A 135 -24.14 -4.95 3.91
N PRO A 136 -25.23 -5.28 4.61
CA PRO A 136 -25.33 -5.09 6.06
C PRO A 136 -24.27 -5.81 6.88
N ASP A 137 -23.68 -6.89 6.35
CA ASP A 137 -22.65 -7.68 7.04
C ASP A 137 -21.25 -7.06 6.91
N CYS A 138 -21.10 -6.04 6.05
CA CYS A 138 -19.82 -5.39 5.73
C CYS A 138 -19.64 -4.01 6.41
N LYS A 139 -20.47 -3.68 7.41
CA LYS A 139 -20.54 -2.35 8.03
C LYS A 139 -19.24 -1.85 8.65
N ASP A 140 -18.41 -2.75 9.18
CA ASP A 140 -17.17 -2.39 9.88
C ASP A 140 -16.06 -1.88 8.94
N PHE A 141 -16.29 -1.92 7.63
CA PHE A 141 -15.27 -1.63 6.63
C PHE A 141 -15.70 -0.57 5.61
N ILE A 142 -16.86 0.08 5.82
CA ILE A 142 -17.44 1.08 4.92
C ILE A 142 -16.43 2.19 4.57
N ASP A 143 -15.78 2.79 5.57
CA ASP A 143 -14.80 3.87 5.35
C ASP A 143 -13.66 3.46 4.40
N LYS A 144 -13.24 2.19 4.48
CA LYS A 144 -12.19 1.64 3.60
C LYS A 144 -12.73 1.31 2.22
N TYR A 145 -14.00 0.94 2.09
CA TYR A 145 -14.62 0.77 0.78
C TYR A 145 -14.78 2.10 0.06
N ASP A 146 -15.23 3.15 0.75
CA ASP A 146 -15.29 4.51 0.20
C ASP A 146 -13.92 4.99 -0.27
N SER A 147 -12.90 4.82 0.59
CA SER A 147 -11.50 5.14 0.24
C SER A 147 -11.01 4.31 -0.97
N GLY A 148 -11.37 3.02 -1.01
CA GLY A 148 -11.06 2.14 -2.13
C GLY A 148 -11.71 2.62 -3.43
N ILE A 149 -12.99 3.01 -3.39
CA ILE A 149 -13.71 3.55 -4.56
C ILE A 149 -13.00 4.80 -5.06
N GLU A 150 -12.62 5.74 -4.18
CA GLU A 150 -11.87 6.94 -4.56
C GLU A 150 -10.55 6.57 -5.28
N LEU A 151 -9.80 5.63 -4.71
CA LEU A 151 -8.55 5.14 -5.30
C LEU A 151 -8.78 4.56 -6.70
N PHE A 152 -9.75 3.66 -6.87
CA PHE A 152 -9.98 2.97 -8.14
C PHE A 152 -10.66 3.87 -9.19
N GLU A 153 -11.52 4.80 -8.80
CA GLU A 153 -12.08 5.80 -9.71
C GLU A 153 -11.00 6.73 -10.28
N GLY A 154 -10.00 7.09 -9.47
CA GLY A 154 -8.92 7.92 -9.98
C GLY A 154 -8.11 7.24 -11.09
N TYR A 155 -8.03 5.90 -11.11
CA TYR A 155 -7.41 5.17 -12.23
C TYR A 155 -8.14 5.39 -13.55
N LEU A 156 -9.48 5.50 -13.52
CA LEU A 156 -10.28 5.77 -14.71
C LEU A 156 -10.14 7.23 -15.19
N LYS A 157 -9.75 8.15 -14.31
CA LYS A 157 -9.52 9.57 -14.62
C LYS A 157 -8.13 9.84 -15.24
N GLY A 158 -7.21 8.87 -15.20
CA GLY A 158 -5.91 8.93 -15.89
C GLY A 158 -4.80 9.72 -15.19
N THR A 159 -5.05 10.29 -14.01
CA THR A 159 -4.12 11.20 -13.31
C THR A 159 -3.37 10.56 -12.13
N GLN A 160 -3.51 9.24 -11.90
CA GLN A 160 -3.05 8.63 -10.64
C GLN A 160 -1.55 8.73 -10.37
N ARG A 161 -0.73 8.75 -11.42
CA ARG A 161 0.74 8.83 -11.33
C ARG A 161 1.25 10.27 -11.49
N GLU A 162 0.39 11.21 -11.83
CA GLU A 162 0.80 12.58 -12.10
C GLU A 162 1.37 13.22 -10.82
N GLY A 163 2.61 13.68 -10.89
CA GLY A 163 3.32 14.27 -9.75
C GLY A 163 3.89 13.26 -8.75
N LEU A 164 3.70 11.94 -8.95
CA LEU A 164 4.31 10.91 -8.12
C LEU A 164 5.60 10.39 -8.77
N PHE A 165 6.70 10.50 -8.02
CA PHE A 165 8.00 9.98 -8.44
C PHE A 165 8.58 9.14 -7.31
N GLN A 166 9.12 7.98 -7.68
CA GLN A 166 9.87 7.15 -6.75
C GLN A 166 11.34 7.57 -6.81
N LEU A 167 11.88 8.02 -5.67
CA LEU A 167 13.28 8.39 -5.56
C LEU A 167 14.09 7.21 -5.04
N THR A 168 15.25 6.96 -5.64
CA THR A 168 16.26 6.04 -5.08
C THR A 168 17.18 6.81 -4.15
N GLY A 169 17.86 6.11 -3.23
CA GLY A 169 18.79 6.72 -2.27
C GLY A 169 19.95 7.50 -2.90
N ASP A 170 20.21 7.29 -4.20
CA ASP A 170 21.27 7.94 -4.95
C ASP A 170 20.87 9.30 -5.55
N VAL A 171 19.58 9.68 -5.45
CA VAL A 171 19.11 10.96 -6.01
C VAL A 171 19.57 12.11 -5.11
N LYS A 172 20.60 12.83 -5.56
CA LYS A 172 21.05 14.07 -4.91
C LYS A 172 19.98 15.15 -5.02
N VAL A 173 19.21 15.33 -3.95
CA VAL A 173 18.26 16.43 -3.84
C VAL A 173 19.04 17.72 -3.51
N SER A 174 18.93 18.72 -4.37
CA SER A 174 19.49 20.06 -4.14
C SER A 174 18.40 21.11 -4.34
N LYS A 175 18.58 22.31 -3.76
CA LYS A 175 17.63 23.44 -3.87
C LYS A 175 16.23 23.14 -3.27
N ILE A 176 16.18 22.45 -2.13
CA ILE A 176 14.93 22.18 -1.40
C ILE A 176 14.30 23.51 -0.97
N LYS A 177 13.12 23.82 -1.55
CA LYS A 177 12.30 24.95 -1.13
C LYS A 177 11.23 24.43 -0.18
N VAL A 178 11.44 24.65 1.12
CA VAL A 178 10.41 24.34 2.13
C VAL A 178 9.29 25.37 1.99
N ILE A 179 8.19 24.96 1.36
CA ILE A 179 6.98 25.76 1.30
C ILE A 179 6.26 25.59 2.64
N LYS A 180 6.43 26.55 3.55
CA LYS A 180 5.62 26.61 4.76
C LYS A 180 4.16 26.87 4.33
N PRO A 181 3.16 26.16 4.88
CA PRO A 181 1.77 26.41 4.55
C PRO A 181 1.39 27.85 4.92
N SER A 182 1.40 28.76 3.94
CA SER A 182 1.17 30.18 4.14
C SER A 182 -0.32 30.56 4.18
N LYS A 183 -1.22 29.58 4.25
CA LYS A 183 -2.68 29.81 4.26
C LYS A 183 -3.43 29.21 5.45
N ILE A 184 -2.89 28.21 6.15
CA ILE A 184 -3.55 27.60 7.31
C ILE A 184 -3.52 28.55 8.51
N LYS A 185 -2.40 29.23 8.76
CA LYS A 185 -2.33 30.28 9.81
C LYS A 185 -3.32 31.41 9.55
N THR A 186 -3.54 31.78 8.30
CA THR A 186 -4.47 32.85 7.91
C THR A 186 -5.92 32.39 8.02
N MET A 187 -6.22 31.14 7.68
CA MET A 187 -7.56 30.57 7.77
C MET A 187 -7.98 30.34 9.24
N ILE A 188 -7.11 29.75 10.07
CA ILE A 188 -7.35 29.57 11.52
C ILE A 188 -7.47 30.93 12.23
N LYS A 189 -6.62 31.90 11.88
CA LYS A 189 -6.69 33.27 12.44
C LYS A 189 -7.99 33.98 12.02
N THR A 190 -8.45 33.78 10.80
CA THR A 190 -9.73 34.35 10.31
C THR A 190 -10.94 33.71 11.01
N ILE A 191 -10.94 32.39 11.21
CA ILE A 191 -12.01 31.67 11.93
C ILE A 191 -12.02 32.07 13.41
N TYR A 192 -10.86 32.09 14.06
CA TYR A 192 -10.73 32.50 15.46
C TYR A 192 -11.19 33.95 15.69
N ASN A 193 -10.84 34.88 14.79
CA ASN A 193 -11.29 36.27 14.88
C ASN A 193 -12.78 36.47 14.59
N LYS A 194 -13.41 35.58 13.81
CA LYS A 194 -14.87 35.57 13.60
C LYS A 194 -15.61 35.09 14.85
N LEU A 195 -15.10 34.03 15.50
CA LEU A 195 -15.70 33.46 16.71
C LEU A 195 -15.57 34.37 17.94
N LYS A 196 -14.55 35.21 18.01
CA LYS A 196 -14.36 36.18 19.11
C LYS A 196 -15.20 37.47 18.98
N ARG A 197 -15.93 37.63 17.87
CA ARG A 197 -16.80 38.79 17.58
C ARG A 197 -18.30 38.45 17.65
N LEU A 198 -18.63 37.21 17.99
CA LEU A 198 -19.96 36.76 18.43
C LEU A 198 -19.96 36.74 19.96
#